data_AF-A0A1D1VTS9-F1
#
_entry.id   AF-A0A1D1VTS9-F1
#
_cell.length_a   1.000
_cell.length_b   1.000
_cell.length_c   1.000
_cell.angle_alpha   90.00
_cell.angle_beta   90.00
_cell.angle_gamma   90.00
#
_symmetry.space_group_name_H-M   'P 1'
#
loop_
_entity.id
_entity.type
_entity.pdbx_description
1 polymer ?
#
loop_
_entity_poly.entity_id
_entity_poly.type
_entity_poly.pdbx_seq_one_letter_code
_entity_poly.pdbx_strand_id
1 'polypeptide(L)'
;MSQQFKTKRPRRYSEEDLKRALSAVENGTAHREAARLYNVPPRTIYCHLQDTKARRMGRGRQLNATEERLLVDQLKKFGNT
;
A
#
# COMPACT_ATOMS: atom_id res chain seq x y z
N MET A 1 -18.17 20.42 -15.78
CA MET A 1 -17.06 19.70 -16.45
C MET A 1 -16.77 18.42 -15.68
N SER A 2 -17.39 17.30 -16.03
CA SER A 2 -17.04 16.00 -15.43
C SER A 2 -15.73 15.50 -16.05
N GLN A 3 -14.64 15.44 -15.28
CA GLN A 3 -13.42 14.83 -15.78
C GLN A 3 -13.59 13.29 -15.84
N GLN A 4 -13.44 12.72 -17.03
CA GLN A 4 -13.33 11.27 -17.23
C GLN A 4 -12.01 10.80 -16.60
N PHE A 5 -12.05 10.05 -15.50
CA PHE A 5 -10.86 9.40 -14.98
C PHE A 5 -10.42 8.27 -15.92
N LYS A 6 -9.15 8.29 -16.35
CA LYS A 6 -8.58 7.21 -17.16
C LYS A 6 -8.66 5.89 -16.36
N THR A 7 -9.46 4.94 -16.84
CA THR A 7 -9.53 3.60 -16.25
C THR A 7 -8.21 2.87 -16.53
N LYS A 8 -7.61 2.30 -15.49
CA LYS A 8 -6.36 1.53 -15.65
C LYS A 8 -6.67 0.25 -16.43
N ARG A 9 -5.73 -0.18 -17.28
CA ARG A 9 -5.83 -1.47 -17.98
C ARG A 9 -5.97 -2.60 -16.95
N PRO A 10 -6.84 -3.59 -17.20
CA PRO A 10 -7.01 -4.72 -16.29
C PRO A 10 -5.70 -5.52 -16.18
N ARG A 11 -5.44 -6.06 -14.99
CA ARG A 11 -4.29 -6.93 -14.74
C ARG A 11 -4.49 -8.26 -15.47
N ARG A 12 -3.39 -8.87 -15.95
CA ARG A 12 -3.40 -10.18 -16.63
C ARG A 12 -3.39 -11.38 -15.68
N TYR A 13 -3.32 -11.14 -14.38
CA TYR A 13 -3.21 -12.16 -13.33
C TYR A 13 -4.30 -11.96 -12.29
N SER A 14 -4.75 -13.05 -11.67
CA SER A 14 -5.72 -12.99 -10.58
C SER A 14 -5.06 -12.58 -9.26
N GLU A 15 -5.86 -12.09 -8.31
CA GLU A 15 -5.36 -11.76 -6.98
C GLU A 15 -4.92 -13.01 -6.20
N GLU A 16 -5.57 -14.15 -6.44
CA GLU A 16 -5.24 -15.44 -5.82
C GLU A 16 -3.89 -15.97 -6.31
N ASP A 17 -3.54 -15.75 -7.59
CA ASP A 17 -2.24 -16.12 -8.12
C ASP A 17 -1.14 -15.23 -7.57
N LEU A 18 -1.42 -13.95 -7.36
CA LEU A 18 -0.49 -13.04 -6.70
C LEU A 18 -0.22 -13.47 -5.25
N LYS A 19 -1.26 -13.83 -4.48
CA LYS A 19 -1.10 -14.33 -3.11
C LYS A 19 -0.26 -15.60 -3.06
N ARG A 20 -0.55 -16.57 -3.94
CA ARG A 20 0.22 -17.82 -4.03
C ARG A 20 1.67 -17.59 -4.45
N ALA A 21 1.91 -16.64 -5.34
CA ALA A 21 3.27 -16.25 -5.72
C ALA A 21 4.05 -15.63 -4.55
N LEU A 22 3.40 -14.78 -3.75
CA LEU A 22 4.03 -14.17 -2.58
C LEU A 22 4.34 -15.20 -1.49
N SER A 23 3.41 -16.10 -1.17
CA SER A 23 3.64 -17.15 -0.18
C SER A 23 4.75 -18.11 -0.60
N ALA A 24 4.85 -18.44 -1.89
CA ALA A 24 5.95 -19.26 -2.39
C ALA A 24 7.30 -18.57 -2.18
N VAL A 25 7.39 -17.25 -2.36
CA VAL A 25 8.64 -16.50 -2.13
C VAL A 25 8.98 -16.43 -0.64
N GLU A 26 7.98 -16.27 0.23
CA GLU A 26 8.18 -16.35 1.68
C GLU A 26 8.69 -17.73 2.12
N ASN A 27 8.24 -18.79 1.46
CA ASN A 27 8.72 -20.17 1.66
C ASN A 27 10.12 -20.45 1.08
N GLY A 28 10.79 -19.44 0.50
CA GLY A 28 12.18 -19.53 0.04
C GLY A 28 12.36 -19.74 -1.46
N THR A 29 11.29 -19.76 -2.27
CA THR A 29 11.45 -19.81 -3.73
C THR A 29 11.92 -18.46 -4.28
N ALA A 30 12.71 -18.48 -5.36
CA ALA A 30 13.12 -17.24 -6.00
C ALA A 30 11.90 -16.56 -6.66
N HIS A 31 11.77 -15.24 -6.49
CA HIS A 31 10.65 -14.47 -7.08
C HIS A 31 10.50 -14.64 -8.60
N ARG A 32 11.59 -14.92 -9.34
CA ARG A 32 11.54 -15.23 -10.78
C ARG A 32 10.93 -16.61 -11.07
N GLU A 33 11.12 -17.57 -10.19
CA GLU A 33 10.54 -18.91 -10.30
C GLU A 33 9.07 -18.86 -9.92
N ALA A 34 8.72 -18.19 -8.82
CA ALA A 34 7.33 -17.95 -8.44
C ALA A 34 6.54 -17.23 -9.55
N ALA A 35 7.16 -16.26 -10.25
CA ALA A 35 6.56 -15.59 -11.40
C ALA A 35 6.15 -16.56 -12.53
N ARG A 36 7.02 -17.55 -12.81
CA ARG A 36 6.75 -18.57 -13.84
C ARG A 36 5.66 -19.55 -13.41
N LEU A 37 5.68 -19.96 -12.13
CA LEU A 37 4.72 -20.93 -11.59
C LEU A 37 3.29 -20.39 -11.54
N TYR A 38 3.12 -19.11 -11.19
CA TYR A 38 1.79 -18.51 -10.98
C TYR A 38 1.40 -17.53 -12.09
N ASN A 39 2.17 -17.46 -13.18
CA ASN A 39 1.92 -16.58 -14.32
C ASN A 39 1.74 -15.09 -13.94
N VAL A 40 2.45 -14.65 -12.90
CA VAL A 40 2.46 -13.26 -12.44
C VAL A 40 3.74 -12.59 -12.93
N PRO A 41 3.70 -11.35 -13.46
CA PRO A 41 4.92 -10.67 -13.87
C PRO A 41 5.93 -10.55 -12.72
N PRO A 42 7.23 -10.87 -12.94
CA PRO A 42 8.24 -10.88 -11.89
C PRO A 42 8.43 -9.49 -11.25
N ARG A 43 8.26 -8.42 -12.03
CA ARG A 43 8.29 -7.03 -11.55
C ARG A 43 7.18 -6.76 -10.54
N THR A 44 5.99 -7.32 -10.74
CA THR A 44 4.87 -7.20 -9.80
C THR A 44 5.23 -7.80 -8.45
N ILE A 45 5.72 -9.05 -8.44
CA ILE A 45 6.13 -9.74 -7.22
C ILE A 45 7.23 -8.95 -6.51
N TYR A 46 8.25 -8.50 -7.24
CA TYR A 46 9.33 -7.68 -6.70
C TYR A 46 8.83 -6.36 -6.08
N CYS A 47 7.93 -5.64 -6.75
CA CYS A 47 7.32 -4.43 -6.22
C CYS A 47 6.57 -4.71 -4.91
N HIS A 48 5.77 -5.77 -4.85
CA HIS A 48 5.08 -6.15 -3.60
C HIS A 48 6.05 -6.50 -2.47
N LEU A 49 7.14 -7.20 -2.76
CA LEU A 49 8.19 -7.53 -1.78
C LEU A 49 8.97 -6.30 -1.29
N GLN A 50 9.08 -5.26 -2.12
CA GLN A 50 9.69 -4.00 -1.72
C GLN A 50 8.71 -3.10 -0.98
N ASP A 51 7.45 -3.03 -1.41
CA ASP A 51 6.41 -2.22 -0.78
C ASP A 51 6.12 -2.68 0.65
N THR A 52 6.21 -3.98 0.93
CA THR A 52 6.11 -4.49 2.32
C THR A 52 7.27 -4.00 3.18
N LYS A 53 8.49 -3.90 2.65
CA LYS A 53 9.67 -3.38 3.34
C LYS A 53 9.69 -1.85 3.42
N ALA A 54 9.11 -1.20 2.43
CA ALA A 54 9.17 0.23 2.18
C ALA A 54 7.81 0.90 2.34
N ARG A 55 6.96 0.41 3.26
CA ARG A 55 5.97 1.28 3.89
C ARG A 55 6.72 2.37 4.65
N ARG A 56 7.24 3.35 3.92
CA ARG A 56 7.25 4.72 4.34
C ARG A 56 5.77 5.10 4.47
N MET A 57 5.13 4.61 5.54
CA MET A 57 4.15 5.41 6.26
C MET A 57 4.76 6.81 6.24
N GLY A 58 4.01 7.82 5.79
CA GLY A 58 4.53 9.18 5.74
C GLY A 58 5.11 9.62 7.09
N ARG A 59 5.40 10.90 7.30
CA ARG A 59 5.76 11.34 8.66
C ARG A 59 4.74 10.75 9.64
N GLY A 60 5.23 9.97 10.61
CA GLY A 60 4.39 9.36 11.61
C GLY A 60 3.52 10.44 12.24
N ARG A 61 2.34 10.05 12.73
CA ARG A 61 1.44 10.98 13.41
C ARG A 61 2.25 11.70 14.51
N GLN A 62 2.42 13.01 14.36
CA GLN A 62 3.24 13.80 15.30
C GLN A 62 2.52 14.03 16.62
N LEU A 63 1.19 13.98 16.62
CA LEU A 63 0.34 14.20 17.79
C LEU A 63 -0.29 12.89 18.27
N ASN A 64 -0.21 12.63 19.56
CA ASN A 64 -0.97 11.57 20.21
C ASN A 64 -2.46 11.94 20.29
N ALA A 65 -3.34 10.95 20.50
CA ALA A 65 -4.79 11.18 20.52
C ALA A 65 -5.24 12.21 21.59
N THR A 66 -4.48 12.34 22.67
CA THR A 66 -4.68 13.34 23.73
C THR A 66 -4.29 14.74 23.26
N GLU A 67 -3.18 14.87 22.54
CA GLU A 67 -2.68 16.14 22.01
C GLU A 67 -3.58 16.65 20.88
N GLU A 68 -4.11 15.74 20.05
CA GLU A 68 -5.13 16.06 19.04
C GLU A 68 -6.38 16.68 19.68
N ARG A 69 -6.85 16.13 20.81
CA ARG A 69 -7.99 16.68 21.56
C ARG A 69 -7.69 18.06 22.13
N LEU A 70 -6.51 18.23 22.74
CA LEU A 70 -6.06 19.50 23.30
C LEU A 70 -5.96 20.60 22.23
N LEU A 71 -5.44 20.27 21.06
CA LEU A 71 -5.36 21.19 19.92
C LEU A 71 -6.76 21.62 19.45
N VAL A 72 -7.70 20.67 19.34
CA VAL A 72 -9.09 20.97 18.97
C VAL A 72 -9.75 21.91 19.97
N ASP A 73 -9.53 21.69 21.27
CA ASP A 73 -10.08 22.54 22.32
C ASP A 73 -9.48 23.95 22.29
N GLN A 74 -8.18 24.08 22.04
CA GLN A 74 -7.52 25.36 21.85
C GLN A 74 -8.04 26.11 20.61
N LEU A 75 -8.19 25.42 19.48
CA LEU A 75 -8.73 26.02 18.25
C LEU A 75 -10.17 26.51 18.43
N LYS A 76 -11.02 25.77 19.14
CA LYS A 76 -12.38 26.22 19.48
C LYS A 76 -12.37 27.46 20.38
N LYS A 77 -11.41 27.54 21.29
CA LYS A 77 -11.28 28.65 22.26
C LYS A 77 -10.79 29.94 21.60
N PHE A 78 -9.90 29.85 20.60
CA PHE A 78 -9.25 31.01 20.00
C PHE A 78 -9.66 31.30 18.55
N GLY A 79 -10.36 30.39 17.87
CA GLY A 79 -10.76 30.51 16.45
C GLY A 79 -12.16 31.08 16.22
N ASN A 80 -12.89 31.42 17.28
CA ASN A 80 -14.24 32.03 17.22
C ASN A 80 -14.19 33.55 17.52
N THR A 81 -13.19 34.26 17.01
CA THR A 81 -13.14 35.73 16.96
C THR A 81 -12.94 36.22 15.54
#